data_AF-A0A453A9R5-F1
#
_entry.id   AF-A0A453A9R5-F1
#
_cell.length_a   1.000
_cell.length_b   1.000
_cell.length_c   1.000
_cell.angle_alpha   90.00
_cell.angle_beta   90.00
_cell.angle_gamma   90.00
#
_symmetry.space_group_name_H-M   'P 1'
#
loop_
_entity.id
_entity.type
_entity.pdbx_description
1 polymer ?
#
loop_
_entity_poly.entity_id
_entity_poly.type
_entity_poly.pdbx_seq_one_letter_code
_entity_poly.pdbx_strand_id
1 'polypeptide(L)'
;MANCFGEVVDDERLNKMERYMGKPKSRQDRAREAWNQISKDDKDANATRYVEGLKSMYGNGQSTLCLVYNATGDTLRKVDNHDWYGYIGSAPYPDEIGNGQWAAFHHVHRAGEPSGSVGAVVYRGKNGEGEQKDYLVAWSTPWGMWYRNKGLLRDRCRQLLPKSLGWYVQ
;
A
#
# COMPACT_ATOMS: atom_id res chain seq x y z
N MET A 1 9.84 -6.18 13.64
CA MET A 1 10.04 -4.77 13.24
C MET A 1 8.74 -4.31 12.58
N ALA A 2 8.17 -3.19 13.05
CA ALA A 2 6.97 -2.64 12.43
C ALA A 2 7.36 -2.03 11.07
N ASN A 3 6.72 -2.48 9.99
CA ASN A 3 6.94 -1.98 8.64
C ASN A 3 5.83 -1.01 8.19
N CYS A 4 5.26 -0.31 9.17
CA CYS A 4 4.35 0.82 9.01
C CYS A 4 5.00 2.09 9.55
N PHE A 5 4.96 3.18 8.77
CA PHE A 5 5.69 4.41 9.01
C PHE A 5 4.75 5.61 9.10
N GLY A 6 5.02 6.49 10.06
CA GLY A 6 4.20 7.65 10.37
C GLY A 6 3.22 7.40 11.51
N GLU A 7 2.68 8.49 12.06
CA GLU A 7 1.67 8.45 13.11
C GLU A 7 0.26 8.31 12.53
N VAL A 8 -0.61 7.64 13.29
CA VAL A 8 -2.02 7.47 12.91
C VAL A 8 -2.74 8.81 12.97
N VAL A 9 -3.54 9.09 11.95
CA VAL A 9 -4.43 10.24 11.86
C VAL A 9 -5.83 9.80 12.29
N ASP A 10 -6.12 9.95 13.57
CA ASP A 10 -7.37 9.63 14.23
C ASP A 10 -8.03 10.88 14.83
N ASP A 11 -9.14 10.69 15.55
CA ASP A 11 -9.88 11.79 16.17
C ASP A 11 -9.07 12.49 17.26
N GLU A 12 -8.18 11.80 17.96
CA GLU A 12 -7.28 12.40 18.95
C GLU A 12 -6.27 13.33 18.29
N ARG A 13 -5.70 12.93 17.14
CA ARG A 13 -4.80 13.77 16.36
C ARG A 13 -5.54 14.97 15.77
N LEU A 14 -6.76 14.79 15.26
CA LEU A 14 -7.59 15.89 14.76
C LEU A 14 -7.97 16.86 15.88
N ASN A 15 -8.22 16.39 17.11
CA ASN A 15 -8.51 17.25 18.26
C ASN A 15 -7.39 18.24 18.61
N LYS A 16 -6.15 17.92 18.23
CA LYS A 16 -4.97 18.79 18.43
C LYS A 16 -4.81 19.86 17.34
N MET A 17 -5.64 19.82 16.29
CA MET A 17 -5.60 20.77 15.17
C MET A 17 -6.69 21.83 15.33
N GLU A 18 -6.31 23.10 15.24
CA GLU A 18 -7.22 24.26 15.38
C GLU A 18 -8.48 24.14 14.50
N ARG A 19 -8.33 23.61 13.28
CA ARG A 19 -9.43 23.40 12.32
C ARG A 19 -10.55 22.50 12.86
N TYR A 20 -10.23 21.50 13.68
CA TYR A 20 -11.12 20.41 14.11
C TYR A 20 -11.42 20.40 15.62
N MET A 21 -10.72 21.22 16.39
CA MET A 21 -10.91 21.34 17.83
C MET A 21 -12.37 21.69 18.15
N GLY A 22 -12.97 20.95 19.08
CA GLY A 22 -14.37 21.14 19.52
C GLY A 22 -15.45 20.78 18.50
N LYS A 23 -15.10 20.34 17.28
CA LYS A 23 -16.07 19.93 16.25
C LYS A 23 -16.27 18.41 16.23
N PRO A 24 -17.42 17.88 15.79
CA PRO A 24 -17.54 16.46 15.44
C PRO A 24 -16.55 16.10 14.31
N LYS A 25 -15.96 14.90 14.37
CA LYS A 25 -15.02 14.40 13.35
C LYS A 25 -15.72 13.36 12.51
N SER A 26 -15.57 13.47 11.19
CA SER A 26 -15.99 12.44 10.26
C SER A 26 -14.79 11.60 9.81
N ARG A 27 -15.05 10.42 9.24
CA ARG A 27 -13.99 9.64 8.56
C ARG A 27 -13.39 10.43 7.40
N GLN A 28 -14.19 11.22 6.69
CA GLN A 28 -13.75 12.07 5.60
C GLN A 28 -12.75 13.14 6.08
N ASP A 29 -12.91 13.66 7.30
CA ASP A 29 -11.94 14.57 7.90
C ASP A 29 -10.61 13.85 8.17
N ARG A 30 -10.65 12.65 8.75
CA ARG A 30 -9.47 11.81 8.99
C ARG A 30 -8.76 11.45 7.69
N ALA A 31 -9.50 11.06 6.66
CA ALA A 31 -8.98 10.73 5.33
C ALA A 31 -8.32 11.94 4.66
N ARG A 32 -8.97 13.10 4.74
CA ARG A 32 -8.44 14.37 4.20
C ARG A 32 -7.15 14.76 4.89
N GLU A 33 -7.09 14.67 6.22
CA GLU A 33 -5.87 15.01 6.95
C GLU A 33 -4.74 14.01 6.74
N ALA A 34 -5.07 12.72 6.58
CA ALA A 34 -4.08 11.74 6.14
C ALA A 34 -3.52 12.12 4.76
N TRP A 35 -4.37 12.47 3.79
CA TRP A 35 -3.90 12.87 2.45
C TRP A 35 -2.97 14.09 2.49
N ASN A 36 -3.33 15.12 3.26
CA ASN A 36 -2.53 16.34 3.42
C ASN A 36 -1.16 16.08 4.07
N GLN A 37 -1.02 14.97 4.78
CA GLN A 37 0.19 14.63 5.52
C GLN A 37 1.01 13.55 4.83
N ILE A 38 0.77 13.18 3.56
CA ILE A 38 1.36 12.00 2.91
C ILE A 38 2.90 11.92 3.03
N SER A 39 3.62 13.03 2.92
CA SER A 39 5.09 13.13 3.06
C SER A 39 5.54 13.84 4.34
N LYS A 40 4.63 14.13 5.27
CA LYS A 40 4.97 14.84 6.50
C LYS A 40 5.88 14.00 7.39
N ASP A 41 6.85 14.64 8.05
CA ASP A 41 7.77 14.02 9.00
C ASP A 41 8.64 12.90 8.37
N ASP A 42 8.96 13.04 7.08
CA ASP A 42 9.81 12.12 6.29
C ASP A 42 9.33 10.66 6.27
N LYS A 43 8.05 10.39 6.57
CA LYS A 43 7.54 9.01 6.69
C LYS A 43 7.55 8.24 5.38
N ASP A 44 7.37 8.92 4.24
CA ASP A 44 7.50 8.36 2.89
C ASP A 44 8.97 8.02 2.58
N ALA A 45 9.89 8.92 2.92
CA ALA A 45 11.32 8.68 2.78
C ALA A 45 11.79 7.52 3.68
N ASN A 46 11.27 7.42 4.90
CA ASN A 46 11.58 6.31 5.82
C ASN A 46 11.04 4.97 5.30
N ALA A 47 9.81 4.94 4.79
CA ALA A 47 9.24 3.75 4.16
C ALA A 47 10.05 3.33 2.92
N THR A 48 10.48 4.30 2.12
CA THR A 48 11.33 4.07 0.92
C THR A 48 12.68 3.50 1.30
N ARG A 49 13.41 4.14 2.23
CA ARG A 49 14.70 3.65 2.73
C ARG A 49 14.59 2.24 3.31
N TYR A 50 13.47 1.93 3.97
CA TYR A 50 13.23 0.60 4.50
C TYR A 50 13.16 -0.46 3.39
N VAL A 51 12.35 -0.27 2.35
CA VAL A 51 12.26 -1.23 1.23
C VAL A 51 13.54 -1.27 0.40
N GLU A 52 14.24 -0.16 0.22
CA GLU A 52 15.57 -0.14 -0.39
C GLU A 52 16.59 -0.95 0.42
N GLY A 53 16.52 -0.88 1.75
CA GLY A 53 17.30 -1.74 2.65
C GLY A 53 16.97 -3.21 2.45
N LEU A 54 15.69 -3.57 2.33
CA LEU A 54 15.25 -4.95 2.01
C LEU A 54 15.80 -5.40 0.66
N LYS A 55 15.76 -4.53 -0.36
CA LYS A 55 16.34 -4.82 -1.68
C LYS A 55 17.84 -5.05 -1.63
N SER A 56 18.56 -4.21 -0.89
CA SER A 56 20.01 -4.31 -0.71
C SER A 56 20.39 -5.63 -0.04
N MET A 57 19.66 -6.03 1.03
CA MET A 57 19.86 -7.31 1.70
C MET A 57 19.53 -8.52 0.82
N TYR A 58 18.51 -8.40 -0.02
CA TYR A 58 18.15 -9.46 -0.99
C TYR A 58 19.20 -9.60 -2.11
N GLY A 59 19.82 -8.50 -2.52
CA GLY A 59 20.85 -8.49 -3.54
C GLY A 59 20.31 -8.59 -4.97
N ASN A 60 21.00 -9.33 -5.82
CA ASN A 60 20.69 -9.42 -7.24
C ASN A 60 19.50 -10.36 -7.49
N GLY A 61 18.54 -9.91 -8.30
CA GLY A 61 17.30 -10.65 -8.57
C GLY A 61 16.10 -9.76 -8.81
N GLN A 62 15.07 -10.32 -9.45
CA GLN A 62 13.77 -9.67 -9.68
C GLN A 62 12.95 -9.57 -8.40
N SER A 63 12.52 -8.37 -8.05
CA SER A 63 11.73 -8.17 -6.84
C SER A 63 10.89 -6.91 -6.94
N THR A 64 9.81 -6.85 -6.17
CA THR A 64 8.89 -5.73 -6.12
C THR A 64 8.99 -5.06 -4.75
N LEU A 65 9.35 -3.78 -4.75
CA LEU A 65 9.28 -2.92 -3.56
C LEU A 65 7.87 -2.35 -3.48
N CYS A 66 7.16 -2.67 -2.42
CA CYS A 66 5.77 -2.31 -2.26
C CYS A 66 5.63 -1.24 -1.16
N LEU A 67 5.05 -0.11 -1.53
CA LEU A 67 4.69 0.97 -0.63
C LEU A 67 3.17 1.21 -0.73
N VAL A 68 2.46 1.19 0.40
CA VAL A 68 1.01 1.39 0.46
C VAL A 68 0.70 2.46 1.49
N TYR A 69 0.14 3.60 1.06
CA TYR A 69 -0.32 4.64 1.97
C TYR A 69 -1.81 4.47 2.25
N ASN A 70 -2.20 4.44 3.54
CA ASN A 70 -3.60 4.43 3.91
C ASN A 70 -4.11 5.86 4.14
N ALA A 71 -5.02 6.33 3.29
CA ALA A 71 -5.75 7.59 3.47
C ALA A 71 -7.27 7.38 3.46
N THR A 72 -7.75 6.21 3.91
CA THR A 72 -9.19 5.87 3.90
C THR A 72 -9.96 6.50 5.07
N GLY A 73 -9.25 7.05 6.06
CA GLY A 73 -9.81 7.62 7.28
C GLY A 73 -10.02 6.63 8.43
N ASP A 74 -9.80 5.33 8.19
CA ASP A 74 -9.82 4.27 9.21
C ASP A 74 -8.63 3.31 9.01
N THR A 75 -8.36 2.44 9.98
CA THR A 75 -7.33 1.40 9.85
C THR A 75 -7.74 0.33 8.84
N LEU A 76 -6.83 -0.01 7.93
CA LEU A 76 -6.95 -1.16 7.03
C LEU A 76 -6.42 -2.42 7.73
N ARG A 77 -7.12 -3.55 7.58
CA ARG A 77 -6.73 -4.85 8.16
C ARG A 77 -6.50 -5.88 7.07
N LYS A 78 -5.38 -6.58 7.08
CA LYS A 78 -5.11 -7.65 6.13
C LYS A 78 -6.15 -8.76 6.28
N VAL A 79 -6.70 -9.25 5.17
CA VAL A 79 -7.66 -10.35 5.17
C VAL A 79 -7.20 -11.55 4.36
N ASP A 80 -6.42 -11.34 3.31
CA ASP A 80 -5.91 -12.43 2.47
C ASP A 80 -4.64 -11.99 1.72
N ASN A 81 -3.85 -12.95 1.25
CA ASN A 81 -2.76 -12.73 0.32
C ASN A 81 -2.52 -13.96 -0.57
N HIS A 82 -1.98 -13.73 -1.75
CA HIS A 82 -1.64 -14.81 -2.66
C HIS A 82 -0.38 -14.49 -3.45
N ASP A 83 0.58 -15.40 -3.45
CA ASP A 83 1.86 -15.26 -4.16
C ASP A 83 1.84 -16.26 -5.34
N TRP A 84 1.58 -15.79 -6.55
CA TRP A 84 1.57 -16.64 -7.76
C TRP A 84 2.98 -17.06 -8.17
N TYR A 85 3.94 -16.10 -8.12
CA TYR A 85 5.34 -16.34 -8.44
C TYR A 85 6.23 -15.55 -7.49
N GLY A 86 7.19 -16.20 -6.85
CA GLY A 86 7.99 -15.59 -5.80
C GLY A 86 7.46 -15.90 -4.39
N TYR A 87 7.82 -15.04 -3.44
CA TYR A 87 7.36 -15.08 -2.05
C TYR A 87 7.62 -13.74 -1.35
N ILE A 88 6.90 -13.50 -0.25
CA ILE A 88 7.17 -12.38 0.65
C ILE A 88 8.57 -12.48 1.28
N GLY A 89 9.36 -11.42 1.21
CA GLY A 89 10.71 -11.36 1.75
C GLY A 89 10.74 -11.28 3.29
N SER A 90 11.83 -10.75 3.85
CA SER A 90 12.03 -10.68 5.31
C SER A 90 11.07 -9.74 6.05
N ALA A 91 10.34 -8.89 5.33
CA ALA A 91 9.29 -8.04 5.89
C ALA A 91 7.91 -8.58 5.48
N PRO A 92 7.09 -9.09 6.43
CA PRO A 92 5.78 -9.65 6.13
C PRO A 92 4.81 -8.54 5.67
N TYR A 93 3.70 -8.95 5.04
CA TYR A 93 2.57 -8.05 4.84
C TYR A 93 2.08 -7.53 6.20
N PRO A 94 1.98 -6.20 6.43
CA PRO A 94 1.44 -5.68 7.68
C PRO A 94 0.03 -6.20 7.93
N ASP A 95 -0.27 -6.64 9.15
CA ASP A 95 -1.64 -7.04 9.51
C ASP A 95 -2.58 -5.84 9.60
N GLU A 96 -2.04 -4.67 9.99
CA GLU A 96 -2.78 -3.42 10.09
C GLU A 96 -2.00 -2.24 9.52
N ILE A 97 -2.71 -1.33 8.84
CA ILE A 97 -2.17 -0.07 8.34
C ILE A 97 -3.08 1.03 8.84
N GLY A 98 -2.62 1.83 9.80
CA GLY A 98 -3.39 2.95 10.34
C GLY A 98 -3.60 4.05 9.30
N ASN A 99 -4.69 4.80 9.42
CA ASN A 99 -4.91 5.98 8.57
C ASN A 99 -3.75 6.97 8.73
N GLY A 100 -3.19 7.45 7.63
CA GLY A 100 -2.02 8.32 7.63
C GLY A 100 -0.66 7.62 7.67
N GLN A 101 -0.62 6.29 7.66
CA GLN A 101 0.63 5.51 7.66
C GLN A 101 1.00 4.97 6.27
N TRP A 102 2.30 4.83 6.03
CA TRP A 102 2.88 4.06 4.93
C TRP A 102 3.21 2.65 5.39
N ALA A 103 2.64 1.65 4.75
CA ALA A 103 3.11 0.28 4.83
C ALA A 103 4.19 0.02 3.79
N ALA A 104 5.21 -0.75 4.16
CA ALA A 104 6.35 -1.04 3.30
C ALA A 104 6.70 -2.53 3.37
N PHE A 105 6.73 -3.22 2.24
CA PHE A 105 7.07 -4.64 2.18
C PHE A 105 7.77 -4.98 0.87
N HIS A 106 8.42 -6.15 0.83
CA HIS A 106 9.27 -6.54 -0.30
C HIS A 106 8.92 -7.96 -0.74
N HIS A 107 8.52 -8.11 -1.99
CA HIS A 107 8.20 -9.40 -2.59
C HIS A 107 9.30 -9.79 -3.58
N VAL A 108 9.80 -11.02 -3.49
CA VAL A 108 11.02 -11.46 -4.17
C VAL A 108 10.77 -12.67 -5.05
N HIS A 109 11.54 -12.81 -6.13
CA HIS A 109 11.54 -14.05 -6.90
C HIS A 109 12.24 -15.19 -6.12
N ARG A 110 11.92 -16.43 -6.50
CA ARG A 110 12.59 -17.61 -5.96
C ARG A 110 13.94 -17.81 -6.65
N ALA A 111 14.97 -18.06 -5.85
CA ALA A 111 16.31 -18.32 -6.38
C ALA A 111 16.30 -19.58 -7.25
N GLY A 112 16.91 -19.50 -8.44
CA GLY A 112 16.95 -20.61 -9.39
C GLY A 112 15.70 -20.78 -10.28
N GLU A 113 14.65 -19.99 -10.08
CA GLU A 113 13.47 -20.01 -10.94
C GLU A 113 13.53 -18.88 -11.99
N PRO A 114 13.25 -19.14 -13.28
CA PRO A 114 13.12 -18.12 -14.31
C PRO A 114 11.76 -17.40 -14.20
N SER A 115 11.40 -17.01 -12.98
CA SER A 115 10.13 -16.37 -12.64
C SER A 115 10.34 -14.97 -12.12
N GLY A 116 9.24 -14.21 -12.16
CA GLY A 116 9.18 -12.87 -11.61
C GLY A 116 8.78 -12.84 -10.13
N SER A 117 8.35 -11.65 -9.70
CA SER A 117 7.64 -11.40 -8.45
C SER A 117 6.19 -11.03 -8.79
N VAL A 118 5.25 -11.92 -8.50
CA VAL A 118 3.82 -11.76 -8.81
C VAL A 118 3.00 -12.20 -7.61
N GLY A 119 2.25 -11.26 -7.05
CA GLY A 119 1.49 -11.49 -5.83
C GLY A 119 0.41 -10.45 -5.63
N ALA A 120 -0.41 -10.70 -4.62
CA ALA A 120 -1.44 -9.79 -4.17
C ALA A 120 -1.65 -9.87 -2.67
N VAL A 121 -2.05 -8.76 -2.08
CA VAL A 121 -2.56 -8.67 -0.71
C VAL A 121 -3.90 -7.94 -0.72
N VAL A 122 -4.82 -8.41 0.12
CA VAL A 122 -6.15 -7.84 0.29
C VAL A 122 -6.25 -7.25 1.69
N TYR A 123 -6.64 -5.98 1.74
CA TYR A 123 -6.93 -5.27 2.99
C TYR A 123 -8.41 -4.94 3.07
N ARG A 124 -9.02 -5.13 4.24
CA ARG A 124 -10.39 -4.71 4.53
C ARG A 124 -10.40 -3.37 5.25
N GLY A 125 -11.27 -2.50 4.78
CA GLY A 125 -11.52 -1.17 5.35
C GLY A 125 -12.95 -0.73 5.10
N LYS A 126 -13.19 0.58 5.20
CA LYS A 126 -14.49 1.18 4.89
C LYS A 126 -14.38 2.16 3.71
N ASN A 127 -15.33 2.11 2.79
CA ASN A 127 -15.43 3.07 1.68
C ASN A 127 -16.00 4.42 2.13
N GLY A 128 -16.09 5.40 1.23
CA GLY A 128 -16.67 6.74 1.45
C GLY A 128 -18.06 6.81 2.11
N GLU A 129 -18.82 5.72 2.12
CA GLU A 129 -20.17 5.64 2.69
C GLU A 129 -20.21 4.95 4.07
N GLY A 130 -19.11 4.34 4.52
CA GLY A 130 -19.11 3.58 5.78
C GLY A 130 -19.20 2.07 5.59
N GLU A 131 -19.44 1.60 4.37
CA GLU A 131 -19.56 0.19 4.06
C GLU A 131 -18.21 -0.49 4.09
N GLN A 132 -18.17 -1.73 4.59
CA GLN A 132 -16.98 -2.57 4.49
C GLN A 132 -16.66 -2.85 3.02
N LYS A 133 -15.39 -2.65 2.64
CA LYS A 133 -14.86 -3.02 1.33
C LYS A 133 -13.47 -3.64 1.48
N ASP A 134 -13.16 -4.49 0.51
CA ASP A 134 -11.85 -5.13 0.36
C ASP A 134 -11.08 -4.42 -0.76
N TYR A 135 -9.83 -4.06 -0.44
CA TYR A 135 -8.88 -3.32 -1.25
C TYR A 135 -7.79 -4.29 -1.72
N LEU A 136 -7.74 -4.53 -3.03
CA LEU A 136 -6.75 -5.41 -3.65
C LEU A 136 -5.53 -4.61 -4.10
N VAL A 137 -4.37 -4.98 -3.56
CA VAL A 137 -3.05 -4.51 -4.01
C VAL A 137 -2.37 -5.68 -4.70
N ALA A 138 -2.20 -5.62 -6.01
CA ALA A 138 -1.57 -6.67 -6.80
C ALA A 138 -0.40 -6.14 -7.64
N TRP A 139 0.62 -6.98 -7.84
CA TRP A 139 1.80 -6.64 -8.62
C TRP A 139 2.24 -7.80 -9.51
N SER A 140 2.96 -7.46 -10.58
CA SER A 140 3.60 -8.41 -11.47
C SER A 140 4.88 -7.80 -12.05
N THR A 141 6.02 -8.25 -11.54
CA THR A 141 7.38 -7.94 -12.01
C THR A 141 7.92 -9.17 -12.75
N PRO A 142 7.79 -9.25 -14.09
CA PRO A 142 8.16 -10.42 -14.87
C PRO A 142 9.69 -10.60 -14.99
N TRP A 143 10.15 -11.80 -15.35
CA TRP A 143 11.57 -12.14 -15.48
C TRP A 143 12.19 -11.75 -16.83
N GLY A 144 11.40 -11.74 -17.92
CA GLY A 144 11.92 -11.51 -19.27
C GLY A 144 12.02 -10.04 -19.65
N MET A 145 13.10 -9.67 -20.36
CA MET A 145 13.37 -8.31 -20.88
C MET A 145 12.29 -7.76 -21.83
N TRP A 146 11.41 -8.62 -22.33
CA TRP A 146 10.31 -8.27 -23.24
C TRP A 146 8.99 -7.97 -22.52
N TYR A 147 8.94 -8.14 -21.21
CA TYR A 147 7.73 -7.92 -20.40
C TYR A 147 7.92 -6.74 -19.45
N ARG A 148 6.93 -5.86 -19.38
CA ARG A 148 6.94 -4.68 -18.50
C ARG A 148 6.41 -4.99 -17.12
N ASN A 149 6.93 -4.29 -16.11
CA ASN A 149 6.38 -4.28 -14.76
C ASN A 149 4.94 -3.78 -14.78
N LYS A 150 4.05 -4.42 -14.01
CA LYS A 150 2.66 -4.01 -13.83
C LYS A 150 2.32 -3.91 -12.35
N GLY A 151 1.71 -2.79 -11.96
CA GLY A 151 1.04 -2.62 -10.67
C GLY A 151 -0.46 -2.47 -10.91
N LEU A 152 -1.30 -3.10 -10.08
CA LEU A 152 -2.74 -2.95 -10.11
C LEU A 152 -3.24 -2.66 -8.69
N LEU A 153 -3.79 -1.46 -8.50
CA LEU A 153 -4.67 -1.14 -7.37
C LEU A 153 -6.11 -1.22 -7.89
N ARG A 154 -6.95 -2.09 -7.32
CA ARG A 154 -8.36 -2.21 -7.75
C ARG A 154 -9.31 -1.87 -6.61
N ASP A 155 -9.72 -0.61 -6.57
CA ASP A 155 -10.91 -0.17 -5.82
C ASP A 155 -12.15 -0.40 -6.68
N ARG A 156 -13.03 -1.35 -6.31
CA ARG A 156 -14.39 -1.35 -6.86
C ARG A 156 -15.21 -0.24 -6.21
N CYS A 157 -14.95 1.02 -6.60
CA CYS A 157 -15.93 2.12 -6.70
C CYS A 157 -15.37 3.36 -7.45
N ARG A 158 -15.31 3.22 -8.78
CA ARG A 158 -15.76 4.19 -9.82
C ARG A 158 -15.05 5.55 -9.99
N GLN A 159 -14.18 5.60 -11.01
CA GLN A 159 -14.12 6.52 -12.17
C GLN A 159 -12.94 6.03 -13.03
N LEU A 160 -12.97 5.70 -14.33
CA LEU A 160 -13.89 5.78 -15.45
C LEU A 160 -13.58 4.54 -16.32
N LEU A 161 -14.58 3.74 -16.66
CA LEU A 161 -14.49 2.89 -17.85
C LEU A 161 -15.31 3.56 -18.95
N PRO A 162 -14.69 4.04 -20.03
CA PRO A 162 -15.17 3.80 -21.35
C PRO A 162 -14.41 2.62 -21.96
N LYS A 163 -15.22 1.73 -22.51
CA LYS A 163 -14.98 0.74 -23.56
C LYS A 163 -13.62 0.84 -24.30
N SER A 164 -13.09 -0.35 -24.58
CA SER A 164 -12.05 -0.68 -25.57
C SER A 164 -10.59 -0.63 -25.12
N LEU A 165 -9.91 -1.72 -25.48
CA LEU A 165 -8.48 -1.85 -25.81
C LEU A 165 -7.40 -1.32 -24.85
N GLY A 166 -6.47 -2.23 -24.50
CA GLY A 166 -5.08 -1.94 -24.10
C GLY A 166 -4.98 -1.12 -22.80
N TRP A 167 -3.89 -1.08 -22.06
CA TRP A 167 -2.57 -0.51 -22.37
C TRP A 167 -1.81 -0.53 -21.00
N TYR A 168 -0.52 -0.88 -20.96
CA TYR A 168 0.67 0.00 -21.04
C TYR A 168 0.93 0.84 -19.78
N VAL A 169 2.09 0.59 -19.17
CA VAL A 169 2.78 1.47 -18.22
C VAL A 169 4.24 1.53 -18.70
N GLN A 170 4.85 2.71 -18.58
CA GLN A 170 6.11 3.15 -19.20
C GLN A 170 7.29 2.18 -19.13
#